data_AF-A0A7Y3TZN4-F1
#
_entry.id   AF-A0A7Y3TZN4-F1
#
_cell.length_a   1.000
_cell.length_b   1.000
_cell.length_c   1.000
_cell.angle_alpha   90.00
_cell.angle_beta   90.00
_cell.angle_gamma   90.00
#
_symmetry.space_group_name_H-M   'P 1'
#
loop_
_entity.id
_entity.type
_entity.pdbx_description
1 polymer ?
#
loop_
_entity_poly.entity_id
_entity_poly.type
_entity_poly.pdbx_seq_one_letter_code
_entity_poly.pdbx_strand_id
1 'polypeptide(L)'
;MREIEVKDNPVISEKSTFTKVILADAKIGRELYIIESNFSDELLMGSIEVKTGIIMANSRFNKNVSLRYGNIFKILDISSNTFSSLDLTGTIINGELRLISREQKPTQWDKEKTFILSNTQVDCLDDVPESWPINLDLEGFKYDRLSRISMREKIDITIKNHSWFKNWLSRQRNYTPQPYEQLASVLQKAGYNEKAKEIMFESRERERKGVEGWTRWIYLSLLKYLIGYGYYLLQVVYYLLGLATFGTLIFFKYVKNGNNNLLRAFCYSLDSLFPFVHFDKQHDEVKLRGFARYYFFFHSIAGFILSYFFIAGITGLTK
;
A
#
# COMPACT_ATOMS: atom_id res chain seq x y z
N MET A 1 17.86 -16.19 -33.83
CA MET A 1 18.57 -17.41 -33.38
C MET A 1 17.48 -18.34 -32.86
N ARG A 2 17.38 -19.54 -33.44
CA ARG A 2 16.46 -20.67 -33.19
C ARG A 2 15.36 -20.46 -32.12
N GLU A 3 14.18 -20.06 -32.58
CA GLU A 3 12.92 -20.18 -31.83
C GLU A 3 12.65 -21.68 -31.58
N ILE A 4 12.49 -22.08 -30.32
CA ILE A 4 12.17 -23.46 -29.95
C ILE A 4 10.65 -23.55 -29.78
N GLU A 5 9.97 -24.23 -30.71
CA GLU A 5 8.55 -24.53 -30.59
C GLU A 5 8.35 -25.97 -30.10
N VAL A 6 7.69 -26.14 -28.95
CA VAL A 6 7.30 -27.44 -28.41
C VAL A 6 5.78 -27.49 -28.36
N LYS A 7 5.17 -28.39 -29.13
CA LYS A 7 3.70 -28.49 -29.22
C LYS A 7 3.05 -29.08 -27.98
N ASP A 8 3.78 -29.93 -27.27
CA ASP A 8 3.31 -30.68 -26.09
C ASP A 8 3.85 -30.07 -24.78
N ASN A 9 4.02 -30.93 -23.76
CA ASN A 9 4.45 -30.57 -22.42
C ASN A 9 5.95 -30.86 -22.24
N PRO A 10 6.86 -29.89 -22.45
CA PRO A 10 8.25 -30.09 -22.06
C PRO A 10 8.34 -30.31 -20.54
N VAL A 11 9.07 -31.35 -20.15
CA VAL A 11 9.33 -31.68 -18.75
C VAL A 11 10.83 -31.62 -18.51
N ILE A 12 11.25 -30.78 -17.58
CA ILE A 12 12.58 -30.77 -16.99
C ILE A 12 12.43 -31.44 -15.61
N SER A 13 12.84 -32.70 -15.51
CA SER A 13 12.69 -33.52 -14.30
C SER A 13 13.89 -34.48 -14.09
N GLU A 14 13.81 -35.34 -13.06
CA GLU A 14 14.73 -36.46 -12.73
C GLU A 14 15.82 -36.22 -11.66
N LYS A 15 15.65 -35.29 -10.69
CA LYS A 15 16.72 -35.01 -9.69
C LYS A 15 18.03 -34.58 -10.34
N SER A 16 17.93 -34.05 -11.56
CA SER A 16 19.05 -33.64 -12.39
C SER A 16 19.56 -32.27 -11.99
N THR A 17 20.86 -32.06 -12.19
CA THR A 17 21.50 -30.74 -12.02
C THR A 17 21.78 -30.14 -13.37
N PHE A 18 21.23 -28.96 -13.63
CA PHE A 18 21.46 -28.19 -14.84
C PHE A 18 22.42 -27.04 -14.53
N THR A 19 23.38 -26.80 -15.41
CA THR A 19 24.25 -25.61 -15.29
C THR A 19 23.48 -24.38 -15.71
N LYS A 20 23.44 -24.06 -17.00
CA LYS A 20 22.71 -22.93 -17.57
C LYS A 20 21.67 -23.45 -18.56
N VAL A 21 20.44 -22.96 -18.45
CA VAL A 21 19.34 -23.33 -19.35
C VAL A 21 18.76 -22.06 -19.97
N ILE A 22 18.62 -22.07 -21.30
CA ILE A 22 18.13 -20.94 -22.08
C ILE A 22 16.94 -21.44 -22.91
N LEU A 23 15.74 -20.96 -22.55
CA LEU A 23 14.48 -21.13 -23.27
C LEU A 23 13.94 -19.77 -23.72
N ALA A 24 14.85 -18.84 -24.04
CA ALA A 24 14.48 -17.52 -24.54
C ALA A 24 13.73 -17.65 -25.88
N ASP A 25 12.68 -16.86 -26.04
CA ASP A 25 11.80 -16.85 -27.22
C ASP A 25 11.13 -18.20 -27.53
N ALA A 26 11.11 -19.15 -26.58
CA ALA A 26 10.49 -20.45 -26.78
C ALA A 26 8.95 -20.34 -26.78
N LYS A 27 8.30 -21.15 -27.62
CA LYS A 27 6.84 -21.28 -27.69
C LYS A 27 6.41 -22.65 -27.22
N ILE A 28 5.71 -22.69 -26.09
CA ILE A 28 5.22 -23.91 -25.46
C ILE A 28 3.70 -24.00 -25.69
N GLY A 29 3.28 -25.03 -26.42
CA GLY A 29 1.90 -25.24 -26.83
C GLY A 29 0.94 -25.58 -25.70
N ARG A 30 1.47 -25.97 -24.53
CA ARG A 30 0.71 -26.39 -23.36
C ARG A 30 1.40 -25.98 -22.04
N GLU A 31 1.86 -26.94 -21.24
CA GLU A 31 2.46 -26.74 -19.92
C GLU A 31 3.99 -26.97 -19.95
N LEU A 32 4.76 -26.07 -19.36
CA LEU A 32 6.18 -26.31 -19.05
C LEU A 32 6.30 -26.78 -17.61
N TYR A 33 6.84 -27.99 -17.41
CA TYR A 33 7.08 -28.55 -16.09
C TYR A 33 8.56 -28.46 -15.73
N ILE A 34 8.88 -27.89 -14.58
CA ILE A 34 10.22 -27.90 -13.98
C ILE A 34 10.10 -28.47 -12.57
N ILE A 35 10.36 -29.76 -12.42
CA ILE A 35 10.04 -30.49 -11.19
C ILE A 35 11.30 -31.19 -10.68
N GLU A 36 11.50 -31.18 -9.36
CA GLU A 36 12.57 -31.92 -8.68
C GLU A 36 13.96 -31.70 -9.33
N SER A 37 14.29 -30.46 -9.66
CA SER A 37 15.51 -30.11 -10.40
C SER A 37 16.37 -29.10 -9.66
N ASN A 38 17.69 -29.12 -9.89
CA ASN A 38 18.63 -28.17 -9.32
C ASN A 38 19.33 -27.39 -10.43
N PHE A 39 19.32 -26.05 -10.35
CA PHE A 39 19.97 -25.18 -11.33
C PHE A 39 21.15 -24.49 -10.63
N SER A 40 22.37 -24.80 -11.06
CA SER A 40 23.59 -24.21 -10.49
C SER A 40 23.88 -22.81 -11.05
N ASP A 41 23.41 -22.51 -12.27
CA ASP A 41 23.52 -21.22 -12.95
C ASP A 41 22.13 -20.70 -13.40
N GLU A 42 22.11 -19.67 -14.24
CA GLU A 42 20.89 -18.97 -14.68
C GLU A 42 19.91 -19.87 -15.47
N LEU A 43 18.61 -19.64 -15.23
CA LEU A 43 17.51 -20.11 -16.09
C LEU A 43 16.91 -18.90 -16.81
N LEU A 44 17.16 -18.79 -18.11
CA LEU A 44 16.74 -17.67 -18.94
C LEU A 44 15.56 -18.08 -19.84
N MET A 45 14.38 -17.54 -19.55
CA MET A 45 13.13 -17.77 -20.28
C MET A 45 12.52 -16.43 -20.73
N GLY A 46 13.38 -15.50 -21.16
CA GLY A 46 12.92 -14.19 -21.66
C GLY A 46 12.05 -14.34 -22.90
N SER A 47 10.98 -13.55 -23.00
CA SER A 47 10.00 -13.56 -24.09
C SER A 47 9.35 -14.94 -24.36
N ILE A 48 9.37 -15.85 -23.38
CA ILE A 48 8.74 -17.17 -23.52
C ILE A 48 7.22 -17.02 -23.66
N GLU A 49 6.61 -17.77 -24.58
CA GLU A 49 5.16 -17.87 -24.71
C GLU A 49 4.70 -19.26 -24.28
N VAL A 50 3.79 -19.33 -23.31
CA VAL A 50 3.26 -20.59 -22.78
C VAL A 50 1.74 -20.55 -22.81
N LYS A 51 1.14 -21.37 -23.67
CA LYS A 51 -0.32 -21.38 -23.93
C LYS A 51 -1.16 -21.86 -22.76
N THR A 52 -0.60 -22.58 -21.81
CA THR A 52 -1.29 -22.94 -20.57
C THR A 52 -0.57 -22.39 -19.35
N GLY A 53 0.55 -22.99 -18.96
CA GLY A 53 1.19 -22.57 -17.72
C GLY A 53 2.59 -23.13 -17.50
N ILE A 54 3.30 -22.52 -16.58
CA ILE A 54 4.59 -23.00 -16.10
C ILE A 54 4.39 -23.49 -14.69
N ILE A 55 4.72 -24.75 -14.44
CA ILE A 55 4.60 -25.40 -13.15
C ILE A 55 5.99 -25.79 -12.68
N MET A 56 6.49 -25.05 -11.70
CA MET A 56 7.74 -25.35 -11.03
C MET A 56 7.44 -25.93 -9.65
N ALA A 57 8.05 -27.06 -9.29
CA ALA A 57 7.87 -27.64 -7.97
C ALA A 57 9.13 -28.36 -7.48
N ASN A 58 9.36 -28.34 -6.17
CA ASN A 58 10.45 -29.06 -5.49
C ASN A 58 11.84 -28.81 -6.11
N SER A 59 12.06 -27.64 -6.70
CA SER A 59 13.29 -27.29 -7.41
C SER A 59 14.07 -26.19 -6.69
N ARG A 60 15.39 -26.14 -6.94
CA ARG A 60 16.30 -25.13 -6.39
C ARG A 60 16.98 -24.35 -7.51
N PHE A 61 16.93 -23.03 -7.42
CA PHE A 61 17.53 -22.11 -8.38
C PHE A 61 18.59 -21.26 -7.66
N ASN A 62 19.86 -21.61 -7.85
CA ASN A 62 20.98 -21.01 -7.10
C ASN A 62 21.42 -19.63 -7.63
N LYS A 63 20.89 -19.23 -8.78
CA LYS A 63 21.13 -17.98 -9.52
C LYS A 63 19.81 -17.42 -10.03
N ASN A 64 19.87 -16.38 -10.86
CA ASN A 64 18.71 -15.67 -11.37
C ASN A 64 17.86 -16.57 -12.29
N VAL A 65 16.55 -16.55 -12.07
CA VAL A 65 15.54 -17.08 -13.00
C VAL A 65 14.85 -15.89 -13.65
N SER A 66 14.89 -15.80 -14.97
CA SER A 66 14.37 -14.66 -15.72
C SER A 66 13.25 -15.10 -16.67
N LEU A 67 12.05 -14.56 -16.50
CA LEU A 67 10.91 -14.72 -17.41
C LEU A 67 10.51 -13.38 -18.04
N ARG A 68 11.46 -12.44 -18.15
CA ARG A 68 11.19 -11.08 -18.60
C ARG A 68 10.42 -11.07 -19.92
N TYR A 69 9.36 -10.26 -19.98
CA TYR A 69 8.47 -10.13 -21.14
C TYR A 69 7.81 -11.44 -21.61
N GLY A 70 7.78 -12.48 -20.77
CA GLY A 70 7.07 -13.72 -21.05
C GLY A 70 5.55 -13.53 -21.05
N ASN A 71 4.85 -14.40 -21.77
CA ASN A 71 3.39 -14.45 -21.82
C ASN A 71 2.90 -15.84 -21.42
N ILE A 72 2.21 -15.91 -20.28
CA ILE A 72 1.72 -17.16 -19.69
C ILE A 72 0.21 -17.07 -19.61
N PHE A 73 -0.48 -17.98 -20.30
CA PHE A 73 -1.92 -17.81 -20.48
C PHE A 73 -2.73 -18.04 -19.20
N LYS A 74 -2.44 -19.06 -18.40
CA LYS A 74 -3.30 -19.48 -17.29
C LYS A 74 -2.61 -19.44 -15.94
N ILE A 75 -1.42 -20.00 -15.81
CA ILE A 75 -0.81 -20.17 -14.48
C ILE A 75 0.71 -20.16 -14.51
N LEU A 76 1.30 -19.41 -13.58
CA LEU A 76 2.68 -19.56 -13.17
C LEU A 76 2.68 -20.05 -11.71
N ASP A 77 2.92 -21.34 -11.52
CA ASP A 77 3.05 -21.94 -10.19
C ASP A 77 4.52 -22.10 -9.85
N ILE A 78 4.97 -21.37 -8.82
CA ILE A 78 6.35 -21.42 -8.32
C ILE A 78 6.42 -21.92 -6.87
N SER A 79 5.35 -22.53 -6.37
CA SER A 79 5.30 -23.08 -5.02
C SER A 79 6.29 -24.25 -4.81
N SER A 80 6.63 -24.53 -3.55
CA SER A 80 7.62 -25.53 -3.14
C SER A 80 9.03 -25.39 -3.77
N ASN A 81 9.40 -24.23 -4.30
CA ASN A 81 10.75 -24.00 -4.83
C ASN A 81 11.60 -23.14 -3.90
N THR A 82 12.92 -23.18 -4.09
CA THR A 82 13.86 -22.22 -3.48
C THR A 82 14.53 -21.39 -4.56
N PHE A 83 14.36 -20.06 -4.50
CA PHE A 83 14.97 -19.12 -5.44
C PHE A 83 16.02 -18.24 -4.76
N SER A 84 17.13 -17.99 -5.47
CA SER A 84 18.01 -16.87 -5.13
C SER A 84 17.41 -15.55 -5.60
N SER A 85 17.08 -15.46 -6.89
CA SER A 85 16.44 -14.30 -7.51
C SER A 85 15.46 -14.75 -8.61
N LEU A 86 14.35 -14.04 -8.73
CA LEU A 86 13.34 -14.25 -9.76
C LEU A 86 12.95 -12.91 -10.38
N ASP A 87 13.03 -12.83 -11.71
CA ASP A 87 12.71 -11.64 -12.48
C ASP A 87 11.57 -11.91 -13.46
N LEU A 88 10.42 -11.27 -13.21
CA LEU A 88 9.21 -11.31 -14.03
C LEU A 88 8.95 -9.97 -14.73
N THR A 89 9.99 -9.15 -14.94
CA THR A 89 9.81 -7.80 -15.50
C THR A 89 9.04 -7.85 -16.82
N GLY A 90 7.89 -7.16 -16.88
CA GLY A 90 7.03 -7.10 -18.06
C GLY A 90 6.32 -8.41 -18.43
N THR A 91 6.37 -9.44 -17.59
CA THR A 91 5.66 -10.71 -17.82
C THR A 91 4.16 -10.50 -17.67
N ILE A 92 3.38 -11.10 -18.57
CA ILE A 92 1.91 -11.12 -18.51
C ILE A 92 1.47 -12.54 -18.16
N ILE A 93 0.65 -12.66 -17.12
CA ILE A 93 0.08 -13.93 -16.65
C ILE A 93 -1.44 -13.73 -16.63
N ASN A 94 -2.17 -14.20 -17.64
CA ASN A 94 -3.62 -13.90 -17.74
C ASN A 94 -4.48 -14.63 -16.70
N GLY A 95 -3.88 -15.51 -15.89
CA GLY A 95 -4.55 -16.15 -14.76
C GLY A 95 -3.78 -15.98 -13.45
N GLU A 96 -3.30 -17.08 -12.89
CA GLU A 96 -2.83 -17.12 -11.50
C GLU A 96 -1.29 -17.12 -11.39
N LEU A 97 -0.76 -16.23 -10.57
CA LEU A 97 0.60 -16.34 -10.03
C LEU A 97 0.52 -16.98 -8.65
N ARG A 98 1.05 -18.19 -8.49
CA ARG A 98 1.01 -18.94 -7.24
C ARG A 98 2.37 -19.03 -6.59
N LEU A 99 2.49 -18.44 -5.40
CA LEU A 99 3.64 -18.59 -4.50
C LEU A 99 3.44 -19.71 -3.47
N ILE A 100 2.22 -20.23 -3.38
CA ILE A 100 1.78 -21.35 -2.54
C ILE A 100 0.76 -22.19 -3.32
N SER A 101 0.68 -23.48 -3.04
CA SER A 101 -0.35 -24.37 -3.57
C SER A 101 -0.87 -25.29 -2.46
N ARG A 102 -2.07 -25.87 -2.64
CA ARG A 102 -2.84 -26.56 -1.58
C ARG A 102 -2.07 -27.68 -0.86
N GLU A 103 -1.25 -28.40 -1.61
CA GLU A 103 -0.49 -29.56 -1.12
C GLU A 103 0.98 -29.25 -0.90
N GLN A 104 1.43 -28.09 -1.36
CA GLN A 104 2.83 -27.70 -1.48
C GLN A 104 3.22 -26.69 -0.41
N LYS A 105 4.52 -26.58 -0.15
CA LYS A 105 5.06 -25.58 0.78
C LYS A 105 5.10 -24.22 0.09
N PRO A 106 5.09 -23.11 0.86
CA PRO A 106 5.34 -21.78 0.30
C PRO A 106 6.71 -21.71 -0.37
N THR A 107 6.81 -20.88 -1.41
CA THR A 107 8.09 -20.52 -2.05
C THR A 107 9.10 -20.03 -1.02
N GLN A 108 10.34 -20.48 -1.11
CA GLN A 108 11.44 -20.11 -0.21
C GLN A 108 12.52 -19.30 -0.94
N TRP A 109 13.29 -18.52 -0.18
CA TRP A 109 14.29 -17.60 -0.73
C TRP A 109 15.61 -17.69 0.03
N ASP A 110 16.74 -17.81 -0.67
CA ASP A 110 18.06 -18.04 -0.04
C ASP A 110 19.07 -16.88 -0.13
N LYS A 111 19.87 -16.75 -1.19
CA LYS A 111 21.07 -15.90 -1.24
C LYS A 111 20.74 -14.43 -1.45
N GLU A 112 20.19 -14.11 -2.62
CA GLU A 112 19.87 -12.74 -3.01
C GLU A 112 18.50 -12.31 -2.48
N LYS A 113 17.59 -13.27 -2.28
CA LYS A 113 16.22 -13.07 -1.79
C LYS A 113 15.57 -11.88 -2.48
N THR A 114 15.56 -11.92 -3.82
CA THR A 114 15.06 -10.83 -4.65
C THR A 114 13.95 -11.31 -5.57
N PHE A 115 12.85 -10.55 -5.62
CA PHE A 115 11.75 -10.80 -6.54
C PHE A 115 11.37 -9.52 -7.24
N ILE A 116 11.55 -9.51 -8.57
CA ILE A 116 11.31 -8.36 -9.44
C ILE A 116 10.01 -8.63 -10.21
N LEU A 117 9.01 -7.79 -9.96
CA LEU A 117 7.66 -7.83 -10.55
C LEU A 117 7.37 -6.57 -11.38
N SER A 118 8.43 -5.89 -11.83
CA SER A 118 8.30 -4.58 -12.45
C SER A 118 7.51 -4.67 -13.75
N ASN A 119 6.40 -3.94 -13.84
CA ASN A 119 5.44 -4.01 -14.97
C ASN A 119 4.85 -5.41 -15.22
N THR A 120 4.91 -6.33 -14.25
CA THR A 120 4.25 -7.63 -14.34
C THR A 120 2.73 -7.46 -14.21
N GLN A 121 1.96 -8.23 -14.95
CA GLN A 121 0.49 -8.23 -14.86
C GLN A 121 -0.01 -9.64 -14.57
N VAL A 122 -0.86 -9.78 -13.56
CA VAL A 122 -1.49 -11.06 -13.18
C VAL A 122 -2.99 -10.86 -12.99
N ASP A 123 -3.84 -11.85 -13.25
CA ASP A 123 -5.26 -11.74 -12.85
C ASP A 123 -5.40 -11.99 -11.34
N CYS A 124 -4.83 -13.08 -10.85
CA CYS A 124 -4.93 -13.49 -9.45
C CYS A 124 -3.56 -13.78 -8.84
N LEU A 125 -3.32 -13.22 -7.66
CA LEU A 125 -2.12 -13.48 -6.87
C LEU A 125 -2.47 -14.40 -5.69
N ASP A 126 -1.82 -15.55 -5.61
CA ASP A 126 -1.96 -16.51 -4.51
C ASP A 126 -0.68 -16.56 -3.67
N ASP A 127 -0.74 -16.03 -2.46
CA ASP A 127 0.43 -15.78 -1.64
C ASP A 127 0.19 -15.92 -0.13
N VAL A 128 1.25 -16.23 0.60
CA VAL A 128 1.31 -16.20 2.07
C VAL A 128 2.51 -15.37 2.55
N PRO A 129 2.49 -14.81 3.77
CA PRO A 129 3.59 -14.01 4.31
C PRO A 129 4.98 -14.60 4.14
N GLU A 130 5.12 -15.91 4.28
CA GLU A 130 6.37 -16.66 4.21
C GLU A 130 6.90 -16.83 2.78
N SER A 131 6.03 -16.65 1.79
CA SER A 131 6.34 -16.87 0.37
C SER A 131 7.06 -15.70 -0.30
N TRP A 132 7.18 -14.56 0.39
CA TRP A 132 7.79 -13.35 -0.14
C TRP A 132 9.23 -13.15 0.36
N PRO A 133 10.18 -12.79 -0.53
CA PRO A 133 11.52 -12.42 -0.12
C PRO A 133 11.58 -11.07 0.60
N ILE A 134 12.78 -10.67 1.03
CA ILE A 134 13.02 -9.39 1.70
C ILE A 134 13.28 -8.23 0.74
N ASN A 135 13.78 -8.48 -0.47
CA ASN A 135 13.99 -7.46 -1.49
C ASN A 135 12.92 -7.61 -2.58
N LEU A 136 12.11 -6.56 -2.77
CA LEU A 136 11.05 -6.54 -3.77
C LEU A 136 11.22 -5.36 -4.72
N ASP A 137 10.85 -5.58 -5.97
CA ASP A 137 10.51 -4.52 -6.90
C ASP A 137 9.09 -4.76 -7.41
N LEU A 138 8.18 -3.85 -7.07
CA LEU A 138 6.76 -3.93 -7.41
C LEU A 138 6.34 -2.82 -8.38
N GLU A 139 7.30 -2.07 -8.94
CA GLU A 139 6.99 -0.90 -9.76
C GLU A 139 6.19 -1.27 -11.00
N GLY A 140 4.94 -0.80 -11.09
CA GLY A 140 4.05 -1.13 -12.21
C GLY A 140 3.43 -2.53 -12.12
N PHE A 141 3.66 -3.28 -11.04
CA PHE A 141 3.01 -4.57 -10.81
C PHE A 141 1.49 -4.37 -10.67
N LYS A 142 0.71 -5.15 -11.42
CA LYS A 142 -0.76 -5.11 -11.40
C LYS A 142 -1.34 -6.50 -11.18
N TYR A 143 -2.39 -6.54 -10.36
CA TYR A 143 -3.15 -7.75 -10.05
C TYR A 143 -4.61 -7.42 -9.79
N ASP A 144 -5.55 -8.18 -10.34
CA ASP A 144 -6.98 -7.87 -10.22
C ASP A 144 -7.57 -8.35 -8.90
N ARG A 145 -7.10 -9.50 -8.40
CA ARG A 145 -7.57 -10.08 -7.14
C ARG A 145 -6.45 -10.73 -6.34
N LEU A 146 -6.63 -10.71 -5.02
CA LEU A 146 -5.88 -11.55 -4.09
C LEU A 146 -6.67 -12.84 -3.86
N SER A 147 -6.00 -13.98 -3.92
CA SER A 147 -6.60 -15.28 -3.62
C SER A 147 -7.17 -15.27 -2.19
N ARG A 148 -8.40 -15.78 -2.05
CA ARG A 148 -9.05 -16.03 -0.74
C ARG A 148 -8.72 -17.43 -0.21
N ILE A 149 -8.00 -18.26 -0.97
CA ILE A 149 -7.88 -19.69 -0.72
C ILE A 149 -6.64 -19.97 0.13
N SER A 150 -6.83 -20.27 1.42
CA SER A 150 -6.10 -21.37 2.05
C SER A 150 -7.08 -22.28 2.80
N MET A 151 -7.38 -23.44 2.22
CA MET A 151 -8.18 -24.49 2.88
C MET A 151 -7.30 -25.40 3.77
N ARG A 152 -6.00 -25.14 3.88
CA ARG A 152 -5.22 -25.52 5.06
C ARG A 152 -5.35 -24.37 6.05
N GLU A 153 -6.25 -24.55 7.00
CA GLU A 153 -6.43 -23.72 8.21
C GLU A 153 -6.46 -22.19 7.98
N LYS A 154 -7.66 -21.65 7.70
CA LYS A 154 -8.04 -20.26 8.03
C LYS A 154 -7.05 -19.14 7.67
N ILE A 155 -6.21 -19.22 6.63
CA ILE A 155 -5.50 -18.02 6.13
C ILE A 155 -6.43 -17.24 5.21
N ASP A 156 -7.48 -16.72 5.83
CA ASP A 156 -8.33 -15.71 5.24
C ASP A 156 -7.51 -14.41 5.12
N ILE A 157 -7.85 -13.52 4.18
CA ILE A 157 -7.24 -12.19 4.04
C ILE A 157 -7.33 -11.37 5.35
N THR A 158 -8.12 -11.84 6.32
CA THR A 158 -8.14 -11.42 7.71
C THR A 158 -6.83 -11.66 8.47
N ILE A 159 -6.01 -12.67 8.13
CA ILE A 159 -4.66 -12.87 8.70
C ILE A 159 -3.70 -11.75 8.27
N LYS A 160 -3.82 -11.30 7.01
CA LYS A 160 -3.05 -10.16 6.50
C LYS A 160 -3.64 -8.87 7.07
N ASN A 161 -3.18 -8.52 8.27
CA ASN A 161 -3.50 -7.25 8.90
C ASN A 161 -2.76 -6.10 8.20
N HIS A 162 -3.14 -4.87 8.54
CA HIS A 162 -2.48 -3.66 8.04
C HIS A 162 -0.95 -3.68 8.21
N SER A 163 -0.48 -4.15 9.37
CA SER A 163 0.96 -4.18 9.68
C SER A 163 1.74 -5.09 8.73
N TRP A 164 1.13 -6.19 8.28
CA TRP A 164 1.74 -7.09 7.31
C TRP A 164 1.89 -6.40 5.95
N PHE A 165 0.82 -5.80 5.41
CA PHE A 165 0.88 -5.10 4.12
C PHE A 165 1.86 -3.92 4.16
N LYS A 166 1.88 -3.18 5.26
CA LYS A 166 2.87 -2.12 5.50
C LYS A 166 4.30 -2.66 5.46
N ASN A 167 4.57 -3.77 6.14
CA ASN A 167 5.89 -4.42 6.11
C ASN A 167 6.23 -4.90 4.70
N TRP A 168 5.30 -5.57 4.03
CA TRP A 168 5.47 -6.07 2.66
C TRP A 168 5.81 -4.95 1.68
N LEU A 169 5.05 -3.85 1.66
CA LEU A 169 5.35 -2.68 0.81
C LEU A 169 6.68 -2.00 1.21
N SER A 170 7.07 -2.03 2.49
CA SER A 170 8.34 -1.47 2.95
C SER A 170 9.57 -2.21 2.41
N ARG A 171 9.41 -3.46 1.95
CA ARG A 171 10.47 -4.26 1.30
C ARG A 171 10.85 -3.76 -0.09
N GLN A 172 10.03 -2.87 -0.67
CA GLN A 172 10.41 -2.17 -1.89
C GLN A 172 11.52 -1.16 -1.60
N ARG A 173 12.62 -1.23 -2.37
CA ARG A 173 13.82 -0.39 -2.13
C ARG A 173 13.52 1.11 -2.30
N ASN A 174 12.90 1.48 -3.42
CA ASN A 174 12.59 2.86 -3.74
C ASN A 174 11.09 3.11 -3.54
N TYR A 175 10.72 4.22 -2.91
CA TYR A 175 9.31 4.56 -2.75
C TYR A 175 8.70 4.97 -4.09
N THR A 176 7.59 4.34 -4.45
CA THR A 176 6.69 4.77 -5.53
C THR A 176 5.24 4.70 -5.03
N PRO A 177 4.35 5.65 -5.39
CA PRO A 177 2.95 5.60 -4.97
C PRO A 177 2.16 4.40 -5.53
N GLN A 178 2.44 3.99 -6.76
CA GLN A 178 1.62 3.03 -7.51
C GLN A 178 1.37 1.67 -6.81
N PRO A 179 2.34 1.00 -6.16
CA PRO A 179 2.09 -0.27 -5.47
C PRO A 179 1.10 -0.14 -4.30
N TYR A 180 1.09 1.02 -3.63
CA TYR A 180 0.13 1.33 -2.57
C TYR A 180 -1.28 1.54 -3.15
N GLU A 181 -1.38 2.30 -4.25
CA GLU A 181 -2.64 2.55 -4.95
C GLU A 181 -3.24 1.25 -5.53
N GLN A 182 -2.40 0.39 -6.11
CA GLN A 182 -2.80 -0.91 -6.61
C GLN A 182 -3.40 -1.77 -5.49
N LEU A 183 -2.68 -1.92 -4.38
CA LEU A 183 -3.17 -2.71 -3.25
C LEU A 183 -4.45 -2.13 -2.65
N ALA A 184 -4.51 -0.81 -2.46
CA ALA A 184 -5.69 -0.14 -1.92
C ALA A 184 -6.91 -0.32 -2.83
N SER A 185 -6.75 -0.21 -4.15
CA SER A 185 -7.80 -0.44 -5.14
C SER A 185 -8.32 -1.88 -5.08
N VAL A 186 -7.43 -2.86 -5.00
CA VAL A 186 -7.81 -4.28 -4.88
C VAL A 186 -8.54 -4.56 -3.56
N LEU A 187 -8.06 -4.02 -2.44
CA LEU A 187 -8.71 -4.14 -1.13
C LEU A 187 -10.10 -3.49 -1.13
N GLN A 188 -10.25 -2.32 -1.76
CA GLN A 188 -11.52 -1.63 -1.90
C GLN A 188 -12.51 -2.45 -2.73
N LYS A 189 -12.10 -2.97 -3.88
CA LYS A 189 -12.93 -3.87 -4.72
C LYS A 189 -13.36 -5.13 -3.97
N ALA A 190 -12.50 -5.63 -3.07
CA ALA A 190 -12.81 -6.76 -2.20
C ALA A 190 -13.68 -6.41 -0.97
N GLY A 191 -14.06 -5.15 -0.78
CA GLY A 191 -14.90 -4.67 0.32
C GLY A 191 -14.15 -4.25 1.59
N TYR A 192 -12.83 -4.32 1.61
CA TYR A 192 -11.98 -3.94 2.76
C TYR A 192 -11.61 -2.44 2.74
N ASN A 193 -12.62 -1.57 2.76
CA ASN A 193 -12.45 -0.12 2.65
C ASN A 193 -11.54 0.48 3.72
N GLU A 194 -11.64 0.03 4.98
CA GLU A 194 -10.79 0.56 6.06
C GLU A 194 -9.32 0.18 5.86
N LYS A 195 -9.04 -1.08 5.47
CA LYS A 195 -7.67 -1.49 5.13
C LYS A 195 -7.13 -0.67 3.96
N ALA A 196 -7.93 -0.44 2.91
CA ALA A 196 -7.53 0.38 1.77
C ALA A 196 -7.14 1.82 2.18
N LYS A 197 -7.92 2.46 3.07
CA LYS A 197 -7.60 3.79 3.61
C LYS A 197 -6.30 3.77 4.41
N GLU A 198 -6.08 2.76 5.25
CA GLU A 198 -4.86 2.62 6.04
C GLU A 198 -3.62 2.45 5.15
N ILE A 199 -3.70 1.67 4.06
CA ILE A 199 -2.60 1.54 3.08
C ILE A 199 -2.29 2.88 2.41
N MET A 200 -3.31 3.62 1.98
CA MET A 200 -3.11 4.92 1.36
C MET A 200 -2.53 5.96 2.34
N PHE A 201 -2.94 5.90 3.62
CA PHE A 201 -2.32 6.70 4.67
C PHE A 201 -0.83 6.38 4.83
N GLU A 202 -0.45 5.11 4.83
CA GLU A 202 0.97 4.70 4.90
C GLU A 202 1.76 5.12 3.66
N SER A 203 1.13 5.15 2.48
CA SER A 203 1.75 5.70 1.27
C SER A 203 2.17 7.15 1.48
N ARG A 204 1.24 8.00 1.95
CA ARG A 204 1.49 9.43 2.25
C ARG A 204 2.50 9.62 3.37
N GLU A 205 2.50 8.73 4.37
CA GLU A 205 3.51 8.78 5.44
C GLU A 205 4.92 8.43 4.93
N ARG A 206 5.03 7.50 3.98
CA ARG A 206 6.31 7.18 3.33
C ARG A 206 6.77 8.30 2.42
N GLU A 207 5.87 8.91 1.66
CA GLU A 207 6.14 10.14 0.89
C GLU A 207 6.74 11.22 1.80
N ARG A 208 6.04 11.55 2.90
CA ARG A 208 6.49 12.57 3.87
C ARG A 208 7.87 12.29 4.44
N LYS A 209 8.19 11.03 4.73
CA LYS A 209 9.52 10.64 5.26
C LYS A 209 10.62 10.68 4.20
N GLY A 210 10.27 10.54 2.92
CA GLY A 210 11.22 10.56 1.80
C GLY A 210 11.37 11.92 1.10
N VAL A 211 10.56 12.93 1.46
CA VAL A 211 10.65 14.26 0.85
C VAL A 211 11.93 14.98 1.25
N GLU A 212 12.66 15.47 0.24
CA GLU A 212 13.71 16.46 0.41
C GLU A 212 13.08 17.87 0.42
N GLY A 213 13.31 18.63 1.50
CA GLY A 213 12.84 20.01 1.63
C GLY A 213 11.82 20.25 2.75
N TRP A 214 12.12 21.25 3.57
CA TRP A 214 11.35 21.54 4.80
C TRP A 214 9.93 22.06 4.54
N THR A 215 9.69 22.80 3.46
CA THR A 215 8.37 23.37 3.15
C THR A 215 7.33 22.29 2.83
N ARG A 216 7.66 21.37 1.92
CA ARG A 216 6.81 20.23 1.57
C ARG A 216 6.66 19.27 2.76
N TRP A 217 7.70 19.08 3.55
CA TRP A 217 7.62 18.30 4.78
C TRP A 217 6.64 18.92 5.81
N ILE A 218 6.68 20.25 6.01
CA ILE A 218 5.71 20.95 6.89
C ILE A 218 4.30 20.78 6.35
N TYR A 219 4.09 21.02 5.06
CA TYR A 219 2.77 20.87 4.44
C TYR A 219 2.18 19.46 4.63
N LEU A 220 2.97 18.42 4.32
CA LEU A 220 2.55 17.03 4.54
C LEU A 220 2.35 16.72 6.02
N SER A 221 3.15 17.31 6.92
CA SER A 221 2.95 17.14 8.36
C SER A 221 1.65 17.80 8.84
N LEU A 222 1.31 19.00 8.35
CA LEU A 222 0.03 19.64 8.62
C LEU A 222 -1.14 18.78 8.11
N LEU A 223 -1.05 18.26 6.88
CA LEU A 223 -2.07 17.35 6.35
C LEU A 223 -2.24 16.09 7.21
N LYS A 224 -1.14 15.51 7.68
CA LYS A 224 -1.15 14.34 8.57
C LYS A 224 -1.90 14.62 9.87
N TYR A 225 -1.54 15.69 10.56
CA TYR A 225 -2.07 15.96 11.89
C TYR A 225 -3.46 16.59 11.87
N LEU A 226 -3.77 17.43 10.87
CA LEU A 226 -5.06 18.12 10.83
C LEU A 226 -6.17 17.21 10.27
N ILE A 227 -5.92 16.50 9.17
CA ILE A 227 -6.96 15.76 8.44
C ILE A 227 -6.60 14.30 8.15
N GLY A 228 -5.48 13.79 8.68
CA GLY A 228 -5.00 12.44 8.37
C GLY A 228 -4.77 12.21 6.87
N TYR A 229 -4.20 13.20 6.18
CA TYR A 229 -4.08 13.25 4.70
C TYR A 229 -5.42 13.18 3.94
N GLY A 230 -6.54 13.50 4.60
CA GLY A 230 -7.89 13.41 4.04
C GLY A 230 -8.54 12.03 4.22
N TYR A 231 -7.87 11.07 4.85
CA TYR A 231 -8.43 9.75 5.15
C TYR A 231 -9.18 9.72 6.50
N TYR A 232 -8.85 10.61 7.44
CA TYR A 232 -9.43 10.67 8.79
C TYR A 232 -10.02 12.06 9.11
N LEU A 233 -10.94 12.54 8.28
CA LEU A 233 -11.54 13.89 8.40
C LEU A 233 -12.21 14.18 9.76
N LEU A 234 -12.71 13.14 10.45
CA LEU A 234 -13.32 13.31 11.78
C LEU A 234 -12.33 13.81 12.85
N GLN A 235 -11.02 13.71 12.61
CA GLN A 235 -10.00 14.29 13.50
C GLN A 235 -10.17 15.81 13.67
N VAL A 236 -10.56 16.51 12.60
CA VAL A 236 -10.83 17.97 12.65
C VAL A 236 -11.93 18.29 13.64
N VAL A 237 -12.99 17.48 13.69
CA VAL A 237 -14.13 17.71 14.60
C VAL A 237 -13.66 17.66 16.06
N TYR A 238 -12.77 16.71 16.41
CA TYR A 238 -12.19 16.66 17.76
C TYR A 238 -11.33 17.88 18.08
N TYR A 239 -10.55 18.39 17.11
CA TYR A 239 -9.78 19.63 17.31
C TYR A 239 -10.69 20.85 17.50
N LEU A 240 -11.76 20.97 16.70
CA LEU A 240 -12.73 22.06 16.82
C LEU A 240 -13.47 22.01 18.17
N LEU A 241 -13.93 20.83 18.59
CA LEU A 241 -14.56 20.65 19.91
C LEU A 241 -13.58 20.95 21.05
N GLY A 242 -12.33 20.50 20.93
CA GLY A 242 -11.26 20.82 21.88
C GLY A 242 -11.04 22.32 21.98
N LEU A 243 -10.85 23.01 20.86
CA LEU A 243 -10.70 24.46 20.86
C LEU A 243 -11.92 25.14 21.48
N ALA A 244 -13.14 24.81 21.05
CA ALA A 244 -14.38 25.40 21.57
C ALA A 244 -14.51 25.23 23.09
N THR A 245 -14.19 24.05 23.63
CA THR A 245 -14.22 23.81 25.08
C THR A 245 -13.16 24.63 25.81
N PHE A 246 -11.92 24.66 25.33
CA PHE A 246 -10.86 25.48 25.93
C PHE A 246 -11.16 26.99 25.88
N GLY A 247 -11.70 27.48 24.76
CA GLY A 247 -12.08 28.88 24.63
C GLY A 247 -13.23 29.25 25.56
N THR A 248 -14.21 28.36 25.74
CA THR A 248 -15.27 28.52 26.75
C THR A 248 -14.68 28.69 28.15
N LEU A 249 -13.72 27.84 28.55
CA LEU A 249 -13.07 27.91 29.86
C LEU A 249 -12.25 29.20 30.06
N ILE A 250 -11.52 29.63 29.03
CA ILE A 250 -10.73 30.86 29.09
C ILE A 250 -11.65 32.08 29.15
N PHE A 251 -12.72 32.11 28.37
CA PHE A 251 -13.72 33.17 28.46
C PHE A 251 -14.29 33.25 29.88
N PHE A 252 -14.74 32.12 30.42
CA PHE A 252 -15.34 32.05 31.75
C PHE A 252 -14.39 32.52 32.87
N LYS A 253 -13.09 32.20 32.75
CA LYS A 253 -12.07 32.58 33.75
C LYS A 253 -11.66 34.05 33.68
N TYR A 254 -11.50 34.60 32.47
CA TYR A 254 -10.88 35.91 32.27
C TYR A 254 -11.87 37.04 32.00
N VAL A 255 -13.12 36.72 31.63
CA VAL A 255 -14.20 37.70 31.46
C VAL A 255 -15.08 37.67 32.71
N LYS A 256 -14.88 38.64 33.61
CA LYS A 256 -15.75 38.83 34.78
C LYS A 256 -16.87 39.81 34.41
N ASN A 257 -17.99 39.30 33.91
CA ASN A 257 -19.23 40.07 33.82
C ASN A 257 -20.30 39.40 34.70
N GLY A 258 -21.18 40.19 35.31
CA GLY A 258 -22.16 39.71 36.30
C GLY A 258 -23.20 38.71 35.77
N ASN A 259 -23.17 38.36 34.49
CA ASN A 259 -24.05 37.38 33.85
C ASN A 259 -23.26 36.40 32.97
N ASN A 260 -22.34 35.67 33.60
CA ASN A 260 -21.50 34.66 32.96
C ASN A 260 -22.24 33.32 32.84
N ASN A 261 -23.16 33.20 31.88
CA ASN A 261 -23.76 31.91 31.57
C ASN A 261 -22.81 31.08 30.68
N LEU A 262 -22.72 29.78 30.94
CA LEU A 262 -21.87 28.84 30.20
C LEU A 262 -22.19 28.83 28.70
N LEU A 263 -23.48 28.98 28.36
CA LEU A 263 -23.93 29.09 26.96
C LEU A 263 -23.33 30.31 26.26
N ARG A 264 -23.23 31.45 26.93
CA ARG A 264 -22.63 32.67 26.34
C ARG A 264 -21.13 32.49 26.10
N ALA A 265 -20.42 31.90 27.06
CA ALA A 265 -19.00 31.60 26.93
C ALA A 265 -18.74 30.62 25.77
N PHE A 266 -19.61 29.64 25.60
CA PHE A 266 -19.55 28.67 24.49
C PHE A 266 -19.82 29.34 23.13
N CYS A 267 -20.89 30.12 23.01
CA CYS A 267 -21.19 30.87 21.80
C CYS A 267 -20.06 31.84 21.43
N TYR A 268 -19.48 32.54 22.41
CA TYR A 268 -18.32 33.40 22.18
C TYR A 268 -17.12 32.62 21.63
N SER A 269 -16.84 31.45 22.20
CA SER A 269 -15.76 30.60 21.71
C SER A 269 -16.00 30.12 20.29
N LEU A 270 -17.24 29.74 19.94
CA LEU A 270 -17.57 29.33 18.57
C LEU A 270 -17.49 30.49 17.57
N ASP A 271 -17.98 31.68 17.94
CA ASP A 271 -17.86 32.90 17.12
C ASP A 271 -16.39 33.25 16.86
N SER A 272 -15.55 33.10 17.88
CA SER A 272 -14.11 33.35 17.74
C SER A 272 -13.42 32.30 16.86
N LEU A 273 -13.92 31.06 16.85
CA LEU A 273 -13.36 29.94 16.07
C LEU A 273 -13.70 30.06 14.58
N PHE A 274 -14.86 30.62 14.25
CA PHE A 274 -15.34 30.80 12.88
C PHE A 274 -15.47 32.29 12.56
N PRO A 275 -14.41 32.97 12.08
CA PRO A 275 -14.44 34.43 11.85
C PRO A 275 -15.46 34.90 10.80
N PHE A 276 -16.13 33.98 10.11
CA PHE A 276 -17.18 34.28 9.12
C PHE A 276 -18.60 34.04 9.64
N VAL A 277 -18.75 33.46 10.83
CA VAL A 277 -20.04 33.16 11.45
C VAL A 277 -20.12 33.95 12.75
N HIS A 278 -21.07 34.88 12.83
CA HIS A 278 -21.31 35.68 14.03
C HIS A 278 -22.71 35.34 14.59
N PHE A 279 -22.75 34.67 15.74
CA PHE A 279 -23.95 34.30 16.47
C PHE A 279 -24.49 35.46 17.32
N ASP A 280 -23.63 36.34 17.86
CA ASP A 280 -24.05 37.52 18.63
C ASP A 280 -23.13 38.74 18.39
N LYS A 281 -23.72 39.89 18.05
CA LYS A 281 -23.01 41.17 17.86
C LYS A 281 -22.37 41.70 19.15
N GLN A 282 -22.89 41.30 20.33
CA GLN A 282 -22.31 41.71 21.62
C GLN A 282 -20.93 41.11 21.89
N HIS A 283 -20.52 40.10 21.11
CA HIS A 283 -19.20 39.50 21.24
C HIS A 283 -18.07 40.42 20.73
N ASP A 284 -18.35 41.32 19.78
CA ASP A 284 -17.38 42.30 19.27
C ASP A 284 -17.03 43.38 20.31
N GLU A 285 -17.91 43.59 21.29
CA GLU A 285 -17.73 44.58 22.36
C GLU A 285 -16.88 44.06 23.53
N VAL A 286 -16.59 42.75 23.56
CA VAL A 286 -15.81 42.11 24.63
C VAL A 286 -14.33 42.48 24.51
N LYS A 287 -13.88 43.41 25.36
CA LYS A 287 -12.47 43.83 25.43
C LYS A 287 -11.63 42.81 26.21
N LEU A 288 -11.05 41.85 25.49
CA LEU A 288 -10.07 40.92 26.05
C LEU A 288 -8.75 41.62 26.38
N ARG A 289 -8.15 41.33 27.54
CA ARG A 289 -6.85 41.87 27.98
C ARG A 289 -5.89 40.73 28.37
N GLY A 290 -4.60 41.02 28.28
CA GLY A 290 -3.53 40.09 28.68
C GLY A 290 -3.57 38.79 27.88
N PHE A 291 -3.38 37.66 28.58
CA PHE A 291 -3.30 36.32 27.97
C PHE A 291 -4.53 35.95 27.13
N ALA A 292 -5.75 36.29 27.57
CA ALA A 292 -6.97 35.93 26.86
C ALA A 292 -7.02 36.51 25.44
N ARG A 293 -6.49 37.73 25.23
CA ARG A 293 -6.42 38.35 23.90
C ARG A 293 -5.55 37.54 22.93
N TYR A 294 -4.34 37.16 23.36
CA TYR A 294 -3.44 36.36 22.53
C TYR A 294 -3.99 34.97 22.25
N TYR A 295 -4.64 34.35 23.25
CA TYR A 295 -5.31 33.07 23.06
C TYR A 295 -6.42 33.15 22.01
N PHE A 296 -7.35 34.10 22.12
CA PHE A 296 -8.46 34.21 21.16
C PHE A 296 -8.01 34.60 19.76
N PHE A 297 -6.90 35.35 19.63
CA PHE A 297 -6.24 35.57 18.33
C PHE A 297 -5.72 34.25 17.73
N PHE A 298 -4.98 33.45 18.50
CA PHE A 298 -4.53 32.12 18.07
C PHE A 298 -5.71 31.19 17.75
N HIS A 299 -6.74 31.20 18.60
CA HIS A 299 -7.95 30.39 18.46
C HIS A 299 -8.66 30.66 17.12
N SER A 300 -8.76 31.94 16.72
CA SER A 300 -9.33 32.33 15.43
C SER A 300 -8.49 31.85 14.24
N ILE A 301 -7.16 32.03 14.31
CA ILE A 301 -6.26 31.53 13.26
C ILE A 301 -6.34 30.00 13.15
N ALA A 302 -6.35 29.28 14.27
CA ALA A 302 -6.44 27.83 14.31
C ALA A 302 -7.77 27.34 13.71
N GLY A 303 -8.89 27.97 14.06
CA GLY A 303 -10.21 27.66 13.50
C GLY A 303 -10.28 27.90 11.99
N PHE A 304 -9.69 28.99 11.50
CA PHE A 304 -9.57 29.26 10.06
C PHE A 304 -8.76 28.18 9.33
N ILE A 305 -7.58 27.82 9.84
CA ILE A 305 -6.72 26.78 9.26
C ILE A 305 -7.44 25.43 9.24
N LEU A 306 -8.06 25.03 10.35
CA LEU A 306 -8.80 23.76 10.44
C LEU A 306 -9.97 23.71 9.45
N SER A 307 -10.72 24.81 9.32
CA SER A 307 -11.83 24.92 8.37
C SER A 307 -11.35 24.81 6.92
N TYR A 308 -10.26 25.48 6.58
CA TYR A 308 -9.64 25.40 5.24
C TYR A 308 -9.25 23.95 4.89
N PHE A 309 -8.51 23.27 5.78
CA PHE A 309 -8.10 21.89 5.54
C PHE A 309 -9.27 20.90 5.52
N PHE A 310 -10.33 21.14 6.31
CA PHE A 310 -11.54 20.33 6.28
C PHE A 310 -12.25 20.43 4.93
N ILE A 311 -12.42 21.64 4.40
CA ILE A 311 -13.02 21.87 3.08
C ILE A 311 -12.14 21.25 1.98
N ALA A 312 -10.82 21.46 2.04
CA ALA A 312 -9.88 20.84 1.11
C ALA A 312 -9.93 19.30 1.15
N GLY A 313 -10.13 18.73 2.33
CA GLY A 313 -10.26 17.30 2.54
C GLY A 313 -11.58 16.71 2.01
N ILE A 314 -12.71 17.40 2.21
CA ILE A 314 -14.03 17.01 1.67
C ILE A 314 -14.03 17.05 0.14
N THR A 315 -13.43 18.08 -0.44
CA THR A 315 -13.34 18.27 -1.90
C THR A 315 -12.37 17.32 -2.58
N GLY A 316 -11.58 16.55 -1.81
CA GLY A 316 -10.61 15.59 -2.32
C GLY A 316 -9.31 16.21 -2.82
N LEU A 317 -9.11 17.53 -2.67
CA LEU A 317 -7.91 18.24 -3.10
C LEU A 317 -6.64 17.80 -2.36
N THR A 318 -6.79 17.10 -1.23
CA THR A 318 -5.68 16.65 -0.40
C THR A 318 -5.34 15.16 -0.56
N LYS A 319 -6.13 14.40 -1.34
CA LYS A 319 -6.01 12.94 -1.42
C LYS A 319 -5.01 12.46 -2.43
#